data_AF-A0A7Z7YI07-F1
#
_entry.id   AF-A0A7Z7YI07-F1
#
_cell.length_a   1.000
_cell.length_b   1.000
_cell.length_c   1.000
_cell.angle_alpha   90.00
_cell.angle_beta   90.00
_cell.angle_gamma   90.00
#
_symmetry.space_group_name_H-M   'P 1'
#
loop_
_entity.id
_entity.type
_entity.pdbx_description
1 polymer ?
#
loop_
_entity_poly.entity_id
_entity_poly.type
_entity_poly.pdbx_seq_one_letter_code
_entity_poly.pdbx_strand_id
1 'polypeptide(L)' 'SGKMVKILWADRDGLCLFAKRLERGRFVWPVTREGKVHLTPAQLSMLLEGIAWQHPKRTERPGIRI' A
#
# COMPACT_ATOMS: atom_id res chain seq x y z
N SER A 1 11.09 9.71 7.12
CA SER A 1 10.76 8.49 7.88
C SER A 1 9.46 7.90 7.33
N GLY A 2 9.51 6.97 6.37
CA GLY A 2 8.32 6.39 5.72
C GLY A 2 7.53 5.41 6.59
N LYS A 3 7.42 5.64 7.91
CA LYS A 3 6.72 4.76 8.84
C LYS A 3 5.23 5.09 8.98
N MET A 4 4.79 6.23 8.45
CA MET A 4 3.41 6.70 8.51
C MET A 4 2.92 7.05 7.12
N VAL A 5 1.66 6.75 6.84
CA VAL A 5 0.92 7.21 5.66
C VAL A 5 -0.34 7.93 6.13
N LYS A 6 -0.72 8.99 5.40
CA LYS A 6 -1.98 9.70 5.55
C LYS A 6 -2.69 9.69 4.21
N ILE A 7 -3.92 9.20 4.19
CA ILE A 7 -4.77 9.13 3.01
C ILE A 7 -5.96 10.04 3.25
N LEU A 8 -6.12 11.01 2.36
CA LEU A 8 -7.30 11.84 2.31
C LEU A 8 -8.28 11.24 1.31
N TRP A 9 -9.48 10.90 1.77
CA TRP A 9 -10.53 10.28 0.97
C TRP A 9 -11.73 11.21 0.93
N ALA A 10 -12.09 11.68 -0.26
CA ALA A 10 -13.32 12.45 -0.48
C ALA A 10 -14.37 11.56 -1.12
N ASP A 11 -15.61 11.64 -0.64
CA ASP A 11 -16.78 11.08 -1.30
C ASP A 11 -17.77 12.20 -1.68
N ARG A 12 -19.05 11.87 -1.87
CA ARG A 12 -20.08 12.88 -2.23
C ARG A 12 -20.44 13.80 -1.07
N ASP A 13 -20.32 13.33 0.16
CA ASP A 13 -20.91 13.97 1.33
C ASP A 13 -19.85 14.50 2.29
N GLY A 14 -18.58 14.11 2.13
CA GLY A 14 -17.52 14.61 2.97
C GLY A 14 -16.11 14.11 2.67
N LEU A 15 -15.27 14.31 3.69
CA LEU A 15 -13.84 14.06 3.66
C LEU A 15 -13.45 13.23 4.88
N CYS A 16 -12.74 12.13 4.62
CA CYS A 16 -12.21 11.23 5.64
C CYS A 16 -10.67 11.28 5.60
N LEU A 17 -10.05 11.35 6.78
CA LEU A 17 -8.61 11.18 6.94
C LEU A 17 -8.31 9.81 7.55
N PHE A 18 -7.60 8.97 6.80
CA PHE A 18 -7.04 7.74 7.31
C PHE A 18 -5.55 7.92 7.59
N ALA A 19 -5.11 7.67 8.82
CA ALA A 19 -3.71 7.73 9.21
C ALA A 19 -3.27 6.37 9.75
N LYS A 20 -2.21 5.80 9.16
CA LYS A 20 -1.65 4.51 9.60
C LYS A 20 -0.16 4.62 9.84
N ARG A 21 0.30 4.02 10.94
CA ARG A 21 1.71 3.86 11.28
C ARG A 21 2.06 2.37 11.27
N LEU A 22 3.20 2.03 10.69
CA LEU A 22 3.75 0.67 10.79
C LEU A 22 4.64 0.57 12.02
N GLU A 23 4.45 -0.48 12.80
CA GLU A 23 5.33 -0.79 13.94
C GLU A 23 6.70 -1.29 13.49
N ARG A 24 6.74 -2.01 12.35
CA ARG A 24 7.96 -2.50 11.71
C ARG A 24 7.92 -2.23 10.21
N GLY A 25 9.08 -2.03 9.59
CA GLY A 25 9.19 -1.71 8.17
C GLY A 25 8.89 -0.25 7.83
N ARG A 26 8.62 0.02 6.55
CA ARG A 26 8.33 1.36 5.99
C ARG A 26 7.42 1.20 4.78
N PHE A 27 6.54 2.17 4.56
CA PHE A 27 5.79 2.31 3.33
C PHE A 27 6.74 2.60 2.17
N VAL A 28 6.56 1.85 1.08
CA VAL A 28 7.23 2.12 -0.20
C VAL A 28 6.29 2.99 -1.02
N TRP A 29 6.58 4.29 -1.08
CA TRP A 29 5.87 5.20 -1.99
C TRP A 29 6.64 5.27 -3.31
N PRO A 30 5.96 5.19 -4.47
CA PRO A 30 6.65 5.25 -5.74
C PRO A 30 7.16 6.68 -5.96
N VAL A 31 8.40 6.81 -6.39
CA VAL A 31 8.85 8.06 -7.00
C VAL A 31 8.34 8.04 -8.44
N THR A 32 7.23 8.71 -8.71
CA THR A 32 6.67 8.83 -10.07
C THR A 32 7.05 10.19 -10.67
N ARG A 33 7.30 10.24 -11.98
CA ARG A 33 7.54 11.52 -12.69
C ARG A 33 6.34 12.46 -12.60
N GLU A 34 5.13 11.90 -12.54
CA GLU A 34 3.88 12.64 -12.55
C GLU A 34 3.33 12.96 -11.15
N GLY A 35 4.01 12.53 -10.09
CA GLY A 35 3.59 12.75 -8.70
C GLY A 35 2.33 11.99 -8.25
N LYS A 36 1.68 11.22 -9.15
CA LYS A 36 0.50 10.40 -8.88
C LYS A 36 0.72 8.94 -9.28
N VAL A 37 -0.04 8.03 -8.69
CA VAL A 37 -0.09 6.61 -9.04
C VAL A 37 -1.53 6.10 -8.91
N HIS A 38 -1.94 5.24 -9.83
CA HIS A 38 -3.20 4.51 -9.73
C HIS A 38 -2.94 3.15 -9.07
N LEU A 39 -3.69 2.84 -8.01
CA LEU A 39 -3.62 1.55 -7.31
C LEU A 39 -4.93 0.80 -7.51
N THR A 40 -4.85 -0.50 -7.76
CA THR A 40 -6.00 -1.39 -7.60
C THR A 40 -6.34 -1.53 -6.11
N PRO A 41 -7.56 -1.98 -5.75
CA PRO A 41 -7.90 -2.24 -4.34
C PRO A 41 -6.91 -3.20 -3.65
N ALA A 42 -6.45 -4.22 -4.37
CA ALA A 42 -5.44 -5.16 -3.86
C ALA A 42 -4.08 -4.47 -3.60
N GLN A 43 -3.61 -3.63 -4.52
CA GLN A 43 -2.37 -2.88 -4.34
C GLN A 43 -2.45 -1.88 -3.18
N LEU A 44 -3.62 -1.26 -2.97
CA LEU A 44 -3.86 -0.41 -1.81
C LEU A 44 -3.78 -1.22 -0.50
N SER A 45 -4.40 -2.40 -0.42
CA SER A 45 -4.28 -3.28 0.75
C SER A 45 -2.82 -3.64 1.04
N MET A 46 -2.09 -4.08 0.00
CA MET A 46 -0.67 -4.40 0.10
C MET A 46 0.15 -3.22 0.61
N LEU A 47 -0.05 -2.03 0.06
CA LEU A 47 0.62 -0.81 0.52
C LEU A 47 0.32 -0.55 2.00
N LEU A 48 -0.95 -0.64 2.41
CA LEU A 48 -1.36 -0.41 3.79
C LEU A 48 -0.76 -1.44 4.75
N GLU A 49 -0.45 -2.64 4.30
CA GLU A 49 0.26 -3.67 5.05
C GLU A 49 1.79 -3.51 5.04
N GLY A 50 2.32 -2.53 4.27
CA GLY A 50 3.75 -2.32 4.10
C GLY A 50 4.40 -3.32 3.13
N ILE A 51 3.61 -4.03 2.33
CA ILE A 51 4.07 -4.96 1.29
C ILE A 51 4.39 -4.15 0.01
N ALA A 52 5.44 -4.57 -0.70
CA ALA A 52 5.80 -3.97 -1.99
C ALA A 52 4.70 -4.20 -3.04
N TRP A 53 3.89 -3.16 -3.29
CA TRP A 53 2.73 -3.19 -4.19
C TRP A 53 3.08 -3.01 -5.67
N GLN A 54 4.28 -2.48 -5.98
CA GLN A 54 4.74 -2.24 -7.37
C GLN A 54 5.10 -3.53 -8.12
N HIS A 55 5.69 -4.48 -7.39
CA HIS A 55 6.11 -5.77 -7.91
C HIS A 55 5.71 -6.83 -6.89
N PRO A 56 4.42 -7.25 -6.87
CA PRO A 56 3.99 -8.36 -6.02
C PRO A 56 4.86 -9.59 -6.34
N LYS A 57 5.84 -9.89 -5.49
CA LYS A 57 6.52 -11.19 -5.54
C LYS A 57 5.55 -12.18 -4.95
N ARG A 58 5.08 -13.12 -5.77
CA ARG A 58 4.27 -14.26 -5.31
C ARG A 58 5.06 -15.01 -4.23
N THR A 59 4.60 -14.97 -2.99
CA THR A 59 5.28 -15.57 -1.84
C THR A 59 5.00 -17.07 -1.65
N GLU A 60 4.24 -17.71 -2.54
CA GLU A 60 3.94 -19.14 -2.41
C GLU A 60 4.22 -19.91 -3.71
N ARG A 61 5.21 -20.80 -3.63
CA ARG A 61 5.18 -22.07 -4.34
C ARG A 61 4.44 -23.04 -3.40
N PRO A 62 3.26 -23.57 -3.76
CA PRO A 62 2.69 -24.68 -3.02
C PRO A 62 3.70 -25.82 -3.14
N GLY A 63 4.44 -26.10 -2.07
CA GLY A 63 5.18 -27.34 -1.96
C GLY A 63 4.13 -28.44 -1.94
N ILE A 64 4.05 -29.21 -3.02
CA ILE A 64 3.32 -30.47 -3.01
C ILE A 64 3.93 -31.27 -1.86
N ARG A 65 3.16 -31.46 -0.78
CA ARG A 65 3.45 -32.51 0.20
C ARG A 65 3.13 -33.82 -0.50
N ILE A 66 4.15 -34.48 -1.04
CA ILE A 66 4.13 -35.91 -1.36
C ILE A 66 4.49 -36.66 -0.08
#